data_AF-A0A944C9J4-F1
#
_entry.id   AF-A0A944C9J4-F1
#
_cell.length_a   1.000
_cell.length_b   1.000
_cell.length_c   1.000
_cell.angle_alpha   90.00
_cell.angle_beta   90.00
_cell.angle_gamma   90.00
#
_symmetry.space_group_name_H-M   'P 1'
#
loop_
_entity.id
_entity.type
_entity.pdbx_description
1 polymer ?
#
loop_
_entity_poly.entity_id
_entity_poly.type
_entity_poly.pdbx_seq_one_letter_code
_entity_poly.pdbx_strand_id
1 'polypeptide(L)'
;MKRIKLIPLAVTMLLAAPAFLTSCQEDAPEINYTMNVSVINDFTKVVEAIDRMNSDQQAKLQAIRDVLNSVNTTLETKLIAIEAALKAQTLSMEGKLDLIRGVLADQKATLETRLAAIDAAMKAQTLSLEGKLDLLTAAVDNQTLKLEDLADRLATAIDNLSDDMEGKLDQIKGVLADQNTTLDTRLAAIEAAVKAQTLSLEGKLDLLLAAVGSQTLKLEELADRLTTAIDNLSSDMKDKLDQIKGVLTDQKTALETKLAAIEAAIKAQTLSLEGKLDLLEAAVKALPDYSSQLAAISTAIANLPDYGDKLSAIEAAVKALPDYGSKFDLIVASLDAIKGQAEALGTGQTGIATQIAGVTSAINDLVAEVNSGNTSAAAALAQIIQKLEELKGSIGGGGTTPS
;
A
#
# COMPACT_ATOMS: atom_id res chain seq x y z
N MET A 1 123.83 128.69 -0.05
CA MET A 1 124.80 129.78 -0.31
C MET A 1 126.19 129.17 -0.06
N LYS A 2 127.29 129.36 -0.81
CA LYS A 2 128.01 130.60 -1.23
C LYS A 2 128.30 131.49 0.00
N ARG A 3 129.51 132.02 0.26
CA ARG A 3 130.74 132.20 -0.56
C ARG A 3 131.90 132.70 0.34
N ILE A 4 133.13 132.86 -0.19
CA ILE A 4 134.20 133.85 0.25
C ILE A 4 134.87 133.53 1.62
N LYS A 5 136.17 133.76 1.93
CA LYS A 5 137.46 134.15 1.26
C LYS A 5 138.63 133.66 2.18
N LEU A 6 139.90 134.11 2.09
CA LEU A 6 140.99 133.90 1.10
C LEU A 6 142.25 134.74 1.52
N ILE A 7 143.38 134.61 0.78
CA ILE A 7 144.57 135.49 0.65
C ILE A 7 145.70 135.50 1.74
N PRO A 8 146.99 135.76 1.37
CA PRO A 8 148.15 135.03 1.95
C PRO A 8 149.51 135.83 2.05
N LEU A 9 150.65 135.10 2.10
CA LEU A 9 151.95 135.35 1.41
C LEU A 9 152.75 136.67 1.61
N ALA A 10 153.89 136.58 2.33
CA ALA A 10 155.16 137.33 2.12
C ALA A 10 156.32 136.63 2.91
N VAL A 11 157.63 136.53 2.57
CA VAL A 11 158.53 136.87 1.42
C VAL A 11 159.53 138.04 1.63
N THR A 12 160.84 137.79 1.35
CA THR A 12 162.02 138.71 1.18
C THR A 12 162.54 139.54 2.39
N MET A 13 163.81 140.02 2.51
CA MET A 13 165.18 139.57 2.11
C MET A 13 166.27 140.60 2.59
N LEU A 14 167.58 140.35 2.36
CA LEU A 14 168.72 141.34 2.23
C LEU A 14 169.18 142.16 3.49
N LEU A 15 170.43 142.68 3.61
CA LEU A 15 171.80 142.22 3.24
C LEU A 15 172.91 143.19 3.78
N ALA A 16 174.20 142.83 3.56
CA ALA A 16 175.47 143.62 3.62
C ALA A 16 176.03 144.01 5.04
N ALA A 17 177.34 143.91 5.38
CA ALA A 17 178.67 143.98 4.71
C ALA A 17 179.29 145.41 4.68
N PRO A 18 180.63 145.61 4.86
CA PRO A 18 181.71 145.17 3.95
C PRO A 18 182.95 144.51 4.64
N ALA A 19 184.22 144.82 4.24
CA ALA A 19 185.48 144.14 4.63
C ALA A 19 186.75 145.07 4.49
N PHE A 20 187.97 144.48 4.34
CA PHE A 20 189.35 145.06 4.17
C PHE A 20 190.22 145.20 5.46
N LEU A 21 191.58 145.11 5.49
CA LEU A 21 192.63 144.67 4.53
C LEU A 21 194.02 144.40 5.22
N THR A 22 194.97 143.76 4.49
CA THR A 22 196.47 143.80 4.67
C THR A 22 197.10 143.02 5.85
N SER A 23 198.35 142.52 5.86
CA SER A 23 199.31 142.02 4.81
C SER A 23 200.55 141.34 5.49
N CYS A 24 201.52 140.84 4.72
CA CYS A 24 202.84 140.31 5.16
C CYS A 24 203.72 141.38 5.89
N GLN A 25 204.90 141.12 6.50
CA GLN A 25 205.95 140.11 6.22
C GLN A 25 207.02 139.97 7.37
N GLU A 26 207.52 138.74 7.61
CA GLU A 26 208.92 138.33 7.99
C GLU A 26 209.61 138.66 9.35
N ASP A 27 210.23 137.59 9.89
CA ASP A 27 211.32 137.43 10.88
C ASP A 27 211.23 137.73 12.40
N ALA A 28 212.22 137.17 13.12
CA ALA A 28 212.29 136.84 14.56
C ALA A 28 212.91 137.94 15.47
N PRO A 29 212.95 137.84 16.84
CA PRO A 29 212.66 136.66 17.69
C PRO A 29 211.81 136.86 18.98
N GLU A 30 211.44 135.72 19.59
CA GLU A 30 211.22 135.45 21.02
C GLU A 30 210.71 136.59 21.94
N ILE A 31 209.37 136.77 22.02
CA ILE A 31 208.71 137.58 23.07
C ILE A 31 207.50 136.80 23.63
N ASN A 32 207.42 136.68 24.95
CA ASN A 32 206.37 135.90 25.64
C ASN A 32 205.08 136.72 25.83
N TYR A 33 203.95 136.24 25.30
CA TYR A 33 202.68 136.99 25.29
C TYR A 33 201.88 136.86 26.59
N THR A 34 201.59 137.99 27.24
CA THR A 34 200.64 138.07 28.36
C THR A 34 199.21 138.25 27.84
N MET A 35 198.49 137.14 27.63
CA MET A 35 197.05 137.16 27.35
C MET A 35 196.22 137.03 28.63
N ASN A 36 195.72 138.15 29.15
CA ASN A 36 194.80 138.18 30.29
C ASN A 36 193.39 137.69 29.89
N VAL A 37 193.14 136.38 30.04
CA VAL A 37 191.81 135.80 29.80
C VAL A 37 190.91 135.99 31.03
N SER A 38 190.04 136.99 30.98
CA SER A 38 188.96 137.16 31.97
C SER A 38 187.79 136.23 31.64
N VAL A 39 187.66 135.12 32.37
CA VAL A 39 186.57 134.14 32.18
C VAL A 39 185.31 134.62 32.89
N ILE A 40 184.44 135.31 32.15
CA ILE A 40 183.08 135.63 32.60
C ILE A 40 182.16 134.45 32.24
N ASN A 41 181.69 133.71 33.24
CA ASN A 41 180.70 132.65 33.05
C ASN A 41 179.30 133.24 32.84
N ASP A 42 178.91 133.42 31.57
CA ASP A 42 177.53 133.75 31.20
C ASP A 42 176.60 132.52 31.34
N PHE A 43 175.90 132.45 32.47
CA PHE A 43 174.90 131.41 32.73
C PHE A 43 173.50 131.75 32.18
N THR A 44 173.30 132.89 31.48
CA THR A 44 171.96 133.37 31.08
C THR A 44 171.18 132.32 30.27
N LYS A 45 171.84 131.64 29.33
CA LYS A 45 171.23 130.54 28.54
C LYS A 45 170.83 129.32 29.36
N VAL A 46 171.50 129.06 30.49
CA VAL A 46 171.16 127.96 31.40
C VAL A 46 169.95 128.35 32.24
N VAL A 47 169.89 129.59 32.74
CA VAL A 47 168.71 130.14 33.42
C VAL A 47 167.49 130.11 32.48
N GLU A 48 167.63 130.64 31.26
CA GLU A 48 166.61 130.58 30.20
C GLU A 48 166.13 129.15 29.85
N ALA A 49 166.99 128.14 29.99
CA ALA A 49 166.63 126.75 29.77
C ALA A 49 165.90 126.15 30.97
N ILE A 50 166.31 126.50 32.20
CA ILE A 50 165.64 126.12 33.45
C ILE A 50 164.24 126.75 33.51
N ASP A 51 164.09 128.02 33.15
CA ASP A 51 162.80 128.73 33.15
C ASP A 51 161.84 128.16 32.09
N ARG A 52 162.34 127.86 30.88
CA ARG A 52 161.55 127.12 29.87
C ARG A 52 161.15 125.73 30.36
N MET A 53 162.06 125.00 31.00
CA MET A 53 161.76 123.66 31.55
C MET A 53 160.74 123.72 32.68
N ASN A 54 160.85 124.68 33.59
CA ASN A 54 159.90 124.92 34.68
C ASN A 54 158.52 125.30 34.12
N SER A 55 158.47 126.17 33.11
CA SER A 55 157.23 126.54 32.40
C SER A 55 156.59 125.35 31.67
N ASP A 56 157.38 124.51 30.99
CA ASP A 56 156.90 123.30 30.31
C ASP A 56 156.43 122.22 31.31
N GLN A 57 157.13 122.06 32.45
CA GLN A 57 156.67 121.21 33.55
C GLN A 57 155.37 121.73 34.17
N GLN A 58 155.22 123.05 34.38
CA GLN A 58 153.95 123.64 34.84
C GLN A 58 152.82 123.43 33.82
N ALA A 59 153.08 123.61 32.53
CA ALA A 59 152.11 123.36 31.47
C ALA A 59 151.67 121.88 31.42
N LYS A 60 152.63 120.94 31.58
CA LYS A 60 152.34 119.49 31.66
C LYS A 60 151.59 119.12 32.93
N LEU A 61 151.93 119.70 34.08
CA LEU A 61 151.20 119.50 35.34
C LEU A 61 149.77 120.07 35.28
N GLN A 62 149.58 121.21 34.60
CA GLN A 62 148.25 121.77 34.35
C GLN A 62 147.44 120.87 33.40
N ALA A 63 148.02 120.40 32.29
CA ALA A 63 147.36 119.46 31.38
C ALA A 63 146.99 118.14 32.09
N ILE A 64 147.86 117.61 32.96
CA ILE A 64 147.56 116.44 33.80
C ILE A 64 146.41 116.73 34.78
N ARG A 65 146.40 117.91 35.42
CA ARG A 65 145.32 118.36 36.30
C ARG A 65 143.98 118.45 35.56
N ASP A 66 143.97 119.01 34.35
CA ASP A 66 142.76 119.15 33.53
C ASP A 66 142.26 117.81 33.00
N VAL A 67 143.17 116.89 32.63
CA VAL A 67 142.81 115.50 32.32
C VAL A 67 142.24 114.78 33.54
N LEU A 68 142.85 114.91 34.72
CA LEU A 68 142.34 114.30 35.96
C LEU A 68 140.96 114.86 36.34
N ASN A 69 140.77 116.18 36.27
CA ASN A 69 139.48 116.83 36.51
C ASN A 69 138.40 116.35 35.51
N SER A 70 138.75 116.25 34.22
CA SER A 70 137.87 115.77 33.16
C SER A 70 137.51 114.29 33.33
N VAL A 71 138.48 113.44 33.67
CA VAL A 71 138.28 112.02 33.99
C VAL A 71 137.40 111.86 35.23
N ASN A 72 137.65 112.63 36.29
CA ASN A 72 136.85 112.61 37.52
C ASN A 72 135.39 113.01 37.24
N THR A 73 135.18 114.16 36.57
CA THR A 73 133.85 114.63 36.13
C THR A 73 133.13 113.58 35.27
N THR A 74 133.87 112.89 34.39
CA THR A 74 133.35 111.81 33.53
C THR A 74 132.96 110.57 34.36
N LEU A 75 133.75 110.21 35.37
CA LEU A 75 133.45 109.10 36.28
C LEU A 75 132.24 109.41 37.16
N GLU A 76 132.16 110.60 37.75
CA GLU A 76 131.02 111.07 38.53
C GLU A 76 129.73 111.09 37.70
N THR A 77 129.78 111.65 36.49
CA THR A 77 128.64 111.66 35.55
C THR A 77 128.19 110.24 35.19
N LYS A 78 129.13 109.33 34.93
CA LYS A 78 128.82 107.91 34.65
C LYS A 78 128.28 107.19 35.88
N LEU A 79 128.78 107.46 37.07
CA LEU A 79 128.33 106.84 38.32
C LEU A 79 126.88 107.25 38.63
N ILE A 80 126.56 108.55 38.51
CA ILE A 80 125.19 109.08 38.65
C ILE A 80 124.26 108.45 37.60
N ALA A 81 124.71 108.31 36.35
CA ALA A 81 123.92 107.67 35.29
C ALA A 81 123.68 106.17 35.56
N ILE A 82 124.67 105.45 36.10
CA ILE A 82 124.55 104.04 36.50
C ILE A 82 123.62 103.89 37.70
N GLU A 83 123.74 104.73 38.72
CA GLU A 83 122.84 104.73 39.89
C GLU A 83 121.38 104.99 39.47
N ALA A 84 121.15 105.99 38.62
CA ALA A 84 119.83 106.29 38.07
C ALA A 84 119.27 105.12 37.23
N ALA A 85 120.09 104.49 36.39
CA ALA A 85 119.70 103.34 35.59
C ALA A 85 119.36 102.11 36.46
N LEU A 86 120.18 101.81 37.47
CA LEU A 86 119.92 100.73 38.43
C LEU A 86 118.64 100.99 39.23
N LYS A 87 118.42 102.22 39.71
CA LYS A 87 117.21 102.62 40.43
C LYS A 87 115.95 102.48 39.56
N ALA A 88 116.03 102.90 38.29
CA ALA A 88 114.94 102.71 37.33
C ALA A 88 114.69 101.22 37.01
N GLN A 89 115.75 100.41 36.93
CA GLN A 89 115.64 98.96 36.73
C GLN A 89 114.99 98.27 37.94
N THR A 90 115.38 98.62 39.17
CA THR A 90 114.76 98.13 40.41
C THR A 90 113.27 98.46 40.45
N LEU A 91 112.88 99.72 40.26
CA LEU A 91 111.48 100.15 40.22
C LEU A 91 110.68 99.43 39.10
N SER A 92 111.30 99.19 37.94
CA SER A 92 110.69 98.42 36.84
C SER A 92 110.52 96.94 37.18
N MET A 93 111.44 96.35 37.95
CA MET A 93 111.33 94.97 38.43
C MET A 93 110.30 94.83 39.56
N GLU A 94 110.23 95.79 40.47
CA GLU A 94 109.20 95.86 41.52
C GLU A 94 107.80 95.93 40.90
N GLY A 95 107.55 96.88 39.99
CA GLY A 95 106.26 96.98 39.30
C GLY A 95 105.88 95.73 38.48
N LYS A 96 106.87 95.03 37.89
CA LYS A 96 106.64 93.73 37.23
C LYS A 96 106.31 92.62 38.23
N LEU A 97 106.97 92.59 39.39
CA LEU A 97 106.67 91.64 40.46
C LEU A 97 105.28 91.87 41.05
N ASP A 98 104.84 93.12 41.20
CA ASP A 98 103.47 93.45 41.66
C ASP A 98 102.41 93.06 40.64
N LEU A 99 102.64 93.26 39.33
CA LEU A 99 101.77 92.73 38.28
C LEU A 99 101.69 91.19 38.33
N ILE A 100 102.81 90.49 38.56
CA ILE A 100 102.84 89.03 38.71
C ILE A 100 102.09 88.59 39.98
N ARG A 101 102.26 89.29 41.11
CA ARG A 101 101.53 89.03 42.36
C ARG A 101 100.02 89.20 42.17
N GLY A 102 99.59 90.26 41.50
CA GLY A 102 98.19 90.51 41.15
C GLY A 102 97.61 89.39 40.28
N VAL A 103 98.26 89.07 39.16
CA VAL A 103 97.81 87.99 38.25
C VAL A 103 97.73 86.64 38.97
N LEU A 104 98.67 86.31 39.86
CA LEU A 104 98.63 85.08 40.65
C LEU A 104 97.49 85.09 41.69
N ALA A 105 97.17 86.24 42.30
CA ALA A 105 96.03 86.38 43.20
C ALA A 105 94.69 86.25 42.46
N ASP A 106 94.55 86.89 41.30
CA ASP A 106 93.35 86.80 40.45
C ASP A 106 93.15 85.39 39.91
N GLN A 107 94.22 84.72 39.48
CA GLN A 107 94.19 83.31 39.06
C GLN A 107 93.79 82.40 40.22
N LYS A 108 94.35 82.61 41.43
CA LYS A 108 93.96 81.86 42.63
C LYS A 108 92.47 82.03 42.93
N ALA A 109 91.98 83.27 43.05
CA ALA A 109 90.58 83.55 43.34
C ALA A 109 89.63 82.98 42.26
N THR A 110 90.04 83.04 40.99
CA THR A 110 89.31 82.43 39.86
C THR A 110 89.25 80.90 39.98
N LEU A 111 90.35 80.25 40.37
CA LEU A 111 90.42 78.80 40.57
C LEU A 111 89.59 78.36 41.79
N GLU A 112 89.70 79.05 42.92
CA GLU A 112 88.90 78.79 44.13
C GLU A 112 87.40 78.92 43.84
N THR A 113 86.99 79.97 43.11
CA THR A 113 85.59 80.17 42.68
C THR A 113 85.12 79.05 41.73
N ARG A 114 85.94 78.64 40.76
CA ARG A 114 85.60 77.55 39.82
C ARG A 114 85.51 76.20 40.52
N LEU A 115 86.40 75.91 41.46
CA LEU A 115 86.38 74.67 42.24
C LEU A 115 85.13 74.59 43.13
N ALA A 116 84.75 75.68 43.80
CA ALA A 116 83.51 75.74 44.58
C ALA A 116 82.26 75.55 43.69
N ALA A 117 82.24 76.14 42.50
CA ALA A 117 81.13 75.96 41.55
C ALA A 117 81.04 74.51 41.01
N ILE A 118 82.19 73.84 40.78
CA ILE A 118 82.24 72.44 40.35
C ILE A 118 81.77 71.51 41.47
N ASP A 119 82.24 71.70 42.71
CA ASP A 119 81.81 70.93 43.88
C ASP A 119 80.29 71.04 44.12
N ALA A 120 79.74 72.25 44.06
CA ALA A 120 78.29 72.48 44.17
C ALA A 120 77.51 71.82 43.02
N ALA A 121 78.00 71.92 41.78
CA ALA A 121 77.37 71.30 40.62
C ALA A 121 77.41 69.77 40.68
N MET A 122 78.52 69.17 41.13
CA MET A 122 78.64 67.73 41.32
C MET A 122 77.69 67.24 42.41
N LYS A 123 77.64 67.91 43.58
CA LYS A 123 76.68 67.58 44.66
C LYS A 123 75.23 67.65 44.19
N ALA A 124 74.87 68.67 43.42
CA ALA A 124 73.53 68.80 42.85
C ALA A 124 73.22 67.69 41.82
N GLN A 125 74.20 67.25 41.02
CA GLN A 125 74.04 66.11 40.11
C GLN A 125 73.90 64.79 40.85
N THR A 126 74.71 64.54 41.89
CA THR A 126 74.61 63.36 42.77
C THR A 126 73.20 63.25 43.38
N LEU A 127 72.74 64.29 44.07
CA LEU A 127 71.39 64.32 44.67
C LEU A 127 70.27 64.16 43.62
N SER A 128 70.46 64.70 42.41
CA SER A 128 69.50 64.53 41.30
C SER A 128 69.49 63.11 40.72
N LEU A 129 70.61 62.39 40.77
CA LEU A 129 70.72 61.00 40.32
C LEU A 129 70.20 60.04 41.39
N GLU A 130 70.49 60.28 42.66
CA GLU A 130 69.95 59.54 43.81
C GLU A 130 68.41 59.59 43.81
N GLY A 131 67.81 60.80 43.78
CA GLY A 131 66.35 60.93 43.74
C GLY A 131 65.70 60.37 42.46
N LYS A 132 66.44 60.23 41.34
CA LYS A 132 65.96 59.52 40.15
C LYS A 132 66.06 58.00 40.30
N LEU A 133 67.09 57.51 40.99
CA LEU A 133 67.28 56.09 41.28
C LEU A 133 66.23 55.59 42.28
N ASP A 134 65.91 56.38 43.32
CA ASP A 134 64.83 56.07 44.26
C ASP A 134 63.47 55.95 43.55
N LEU A 135 63.15 56.91 42.68
CA LEU A 135 61.93 56.90 41.87
C LEU A 135 61.90 55.72 40.88
N LEU A 136 63.05 55.34 40.31
CA LEU A 136 63.15 54.19 39.41
C LEU A 136 62.95 52.87 40.18
N THR A 137 63.58 52.72 41.35
CA THR A 137 63.43 51.55 42.23
C THR A 137 61.97 51.38 42.64
N ALA A 138 61.34 52.43 43.20
CA ALA A 138 59.93 52.39 43.59
C ALA A 138 58.97 52.15 42.41
N ALA A 139 59.33 52.57 41.20
CA ALA A 139 58.55 52.28 39.99
C ALA A 139 58.69 50.81 39.54
N VAL A 140 59.89 50.23 39.66
CA VAL A 140 60.16 48.80 39.37
C VAL A 140 59.47 47.91 40.39
N ASP A 141 59.59 48.19 41.69
CA ASP A 141 58.93 47.41 42.76
C ASP A 141 57.40 47.37 42.58
N ASN A 142 56.82 48.52 42.24
CA ASN A 142 55.39 48.69 41.92
C ASN A 142 54.97 48.03 40.58
N GLN A 143 55.93 47.69 39.70
CA GLN A 143 55.67 46.85 38.53
C GLN A 143 55.76 45.36 38.88
N THR A 144 56.76 44.95 39.68
CA THR A 144 56.92 43.58 40.19
C THR A 144 55.68 43.13 40.94
N LEU A 145 55.20 43.90 41.93
CA LEU A 145 54.00 43.60 42.71
C LEU A 145 52.72 43.46 41.85
N LYS A 146 52.65 44.16 40.71
CA LYS A 146 51.53 44.05 39.76
C LYS A 146 51.62 42.84 38.83
N LEU A 147 52.84 42.38 38.54
CA LEU A 147 53.07 41.14 37.83
C LEU A 147 52.80 39.93 38.73
N GLU A 148 53.07 40.05 40.03
CA GLU A 148 52.71 39.05 41.05
C GLU A 148 51.18 38.94 41.23
N ASP A 149 50.44 40.04 41.46
CA ASP A 149 48.96 40.03 41.48
C ASP A 149 48.37 39.43 40.20
N LEU A 150 48.91 39.79 39.03
CA LEU A 150 48.46 39.25 37.76
C LEU A 150 48.77 37.75 37.62
N ALA A 151 49.91 37.28 38.11
CA ALA A 151 50.29 35.87 38.08
C ALA A 151 49.40 35.03 39.01
N ASP A 152 49.17 35.48 40.26
CA ASP A 152 48.30 34.80 41.23
C ASP A 152 46.85 34.71 40.73
N ARG A 153 46.35 35.78 40.10
CA ARG A 153 45.01 35.83 39.50
C ARG A 153 44.90 34.97 38.24
N LEU A 154 45.97 34.83 37.46
CA LEU A 154 46.03 33.92 36.31
C LEU A 154 46.10 32.46 36.76
N ALA A 155 46.91 32.12 37.77
CA ALA A 155 46.95 30.80 38.38
C ALA A 155 45.57 30.40 38.91
N THR A 156 44.96 31.25 39.74
CA THR A 156 43.60 31.06 40.26
C THR A 156 42.58 30.84 39.12
N ALA A 157 42.68 31.59 38.02
CA ALA A 157 41.78 31.42 36.87
C ALA A 157 42.01 30.11 36.10
N ILE A 158 43.26 29.65 36.01
CA ILE A 158 43.63 28.37 35.38
C ILE A 158 43.12 27.19 36.23
N ASP A 159 43.32 27.24 37.54
CA ASP A 159 42.87 26.19 38.48
C ASP A 159 41.34 26.03 38.42
N ASN A 160 40.59 27.13 38.53
CA ASN A 160 39.12 27.12 38.41
C ASN A 160 38.64 26.58 37.04
N LEU A 161 39.38 26.83 35.95
CA LEU A 161 39.06 26.28 34.62
C LEU A 161 39.40 24.78 34.52
N SER A 162 40.46 24.30 35.18
CA SER A 162 40.79 22.88 35.24
C SER A 162 39.73 22.10 36.01
N ASP A 163 39.32 22.59 37.18
CA ASP A 163 38.31 21.94 38.03
C ASP A 163 36.94 21.87 37.34
N ASP A 164 36.52 22.95 36.67
CA ASP A 164 35.29 23.00 35.86
C ASP A 164 35.36 22.04 34.65
N MET A 165 36.52 21.95 33.98
CA MET A 165 36.73 21.01 32.89
C MET A 165 36.74 19.54 33.35
N GLU A 166 37.39 19.23 34.48
CA GLU A 166 37.42 17.87 35.05
C GLU A 166 36.01 17.45 35.50
N GLY A 167 35.30 18.31 36.24
CA GLY A 167 33.92 18.06 36.66
C GLY A 167 32.95 17.85 35.48
N LYS A 168 33.10 18.63 34.39
CA LYS A 168 32.31 18.44 33.15
C LYS A 168 32.68 17.16 32.41
N LEU A 169 33.98 16.82 32.36
CA LEU A 169 34.44 15.58 31.74
C LEU A 169 33.91 14.35 32.49
N ASP A 170 33.86 14.39 33.83
CA ASP A 170 33.32 13.32 34.65
C ASP A 170 31.79 13.18 34.55
N GLN A 171 31.06 14.29 34.43
CA GLN A 171 29.63 14.26 34.09
C GLN A 171 29.39 13.59 32.72
N ILE A 172 30.24 13.89 31.72
CA ILE A 172 30.15 13.26 30.39
C ILE A 172 30.48 11.75 30.46
N LYS A 173 31.53 11.35 31.21
CA LYS A 173 31.85 9.93 31.45
C LYS A 173 30.67 9.19 32.09
N GLY A 174 30.04 9.79 33.12
CA GLY A 174 28.88 9.21 33.81
C GLY A 174 27.69 9.00 32.89
N VAL A 175 27.29 10.04 32.14
CA VAL A 175 26.17 9.94 31.18
C VAL A 175 26.44 8.89 30.10
N LEU A 176 27.67 8.75 29.62
CA LEU A 176 28.04 7.72 28.64
C LEU A 176 27.98 6.30 29.25
N ALA A 177 28.41 6.12 30.50
CA ALA A 177 28.32 4.83 31.19
C ALA A 177 26.85 4.41 31.44
N ASP A 178 26.00 5.34 31.88
CA ASP A 178 24.55 5.12 32.05
C ASP A 178 23.86 4.78 30.72
N GLN A 179 24.24 5.48 29.64
CA GLN A 179 23.75 5.19 28.29
C GLN A 179 24.18 3.81 27.80
N ASN A 180 25.44 3.41 27.98
CA ASN A 180 25.92 2.08 27.59
C ASN A 180 25.17 0.99 28.35
N THR A 181 25.09 1.10 29.68
CA THR A 181 24.36 0.17 30.55
C THR A 181 22.88 0.04 30.15
N THR A 182 22.26 1.16 29.77
CA THR A 182 20.87 1.19 29.26
C THR A 182 20.73 0.50 27.90
N LEU A 183 21.71 0.66 26.99
CA LEU A 183 21.72 0.00 25.69
C LEU A 183 21.94 -1.50 25.81
N ASP A 184 22.94 -1.93 26.60
CA ASP A 184 23.23 -3.35 26.87
C ASP A 184 21.98 -4.07 27.43
N THR A 185 21.32 -3.45 28.42
CA THR A 185 20.08 -3.96 29.03
C THR A 185 18.95 -4.09 28.00
N ARG A 186 18.81 -3.11 27.09
CA ARG A 186 17.79 -3.14 26.03
C ARG A 186 18.09 -4.18 24.97
N LEU A 187 19.36 -4.36 24.57
CA LEU A 187 19.78 -5.37 23.61
C LEU A 187 19.49 -6.78 24.13
N ALA A 188 19.90 -7.08 25.37
CA ALA A 188 19.62 -8.38 26.01
C ALA A 188 18.10 -8.67 26.11
N ALA A 189 17.29 -7.65 26.41
CA ALA A 189 15.83 -7.77 26.44
C ALA A 189 15.23 -8.03 25.05
N ILE A 190 15.76 -7.40 23.99
CA ILE A 190 15.33 -7.61 22.61
C ILE A 190 15.71 -9.02 22.13
N GLU A 191 16.95 -9.47 22.39
CA GLU A 191 17.40 -10.83 22.05
C GLU A 191 16.52 -11.90 22.70
N ALA A 192 16.23 -11.75 24.00
CA ALA A 192 15.34 -12.65 24.73
C ALA A 192 13.91 -12.65 24.16
N ALA A 193 13.37 -11.48 23.83
CA ALA A 193 12.03 -11.33 23.25
C ALA A 193 11.93 -11.96 21.84
N VAL A 194 12.93 -11.74 20.97
CA VAL A 194 12.99 -12.36 19.64
C VAL A 194 13.08 -13.87 19.76
N LYS A 195 13.99 -14.40 20.61
CA LYS A 195 14.14 -15.85 20.84
C LYS A 195 12.84 -16.49 21.34
N ALA A 196 12.12 -15.83 22.25
CA ALA A 196 10.83 -16.30 22.74
C ALA A 196 9.73 -16.28 21.65
N GLN A 197 9.73 -15.28 20.76
CA GLN A 197 8.81 -15.23 19.62
C GLN A 197 9.10 -16.34 18.60
N THR A 198 10.37 -16.59 18.26
CA THR A 198 10.77 -17.69 17.37
C THR A 198 10.28 -19.03 17.90
N LEU A 199 10.61 -19.38 19.15
CA LEU A 199 10.14 -20.63 19.80
C LEU A 199 8.61 -20.73 19.86
N SER A 200 7.90 -19.61 20.08
CA SER A 200 6.44 -19.59 20.06
C SER A 200 5.84 -19.79 18.65
N LEU A 201 6.54 -19.38 17.59
CA LEU A 201 6.10 -19.57 16.21
C LEU A 201 6.40 -20.99 15.72
N GLU A 202 7.58 -21.54 16.05
CA GLU A 202 7.95 -22.93 15.81
C GLU A 202 6.93 -23.89 16.43
N GLY A 203 6.65 -23.78 17.74
CA GLY A 203 5.66 -24.63 18.41
C GLY A 203 4.22 -24.45 17.90
N LYS A 204 3.87 -23.30 17.32
CA LYS A 204 2.57 -23.10 16.63
C LYS A 204 2.54 -23.77 15.26
N LEU A 205 3.67 -23.76 14.54
CA LEU A 205 3.82 -24.40 13.24
C LEU A 205 3.78 -25.93 13.38
N ASP A 206 4.43 -26.50 14.39
CA ASP A 206 4.38 -27.94 14.69
C ASP A 206 2.95 -28.42 14.99
N LEU A 207 2.22 -27.67 15.82
CA LEU A 207 0.81 -27.95 16.13
C LEU A 207 -0.08 -27.86 14.88
N LEU A 208 0.16 -26.89 14.00
CA LEU A 208 -0.55 -26.76 12.73
C LEU A 208 -0.23 -27.93 11.77
N LEU A 209 1.03 -28.32 11.67
CA LEU A 209 1.49 -29.45 10.84
C LEU A 209 0.82 -30.76 11.28
N ALA A 210 0.80 -31.03 12.59
CA ALA A 210 0.15 -32.19 13.18
C ALA A 210 -1.38 -32.17 12.99
N ALA A 211 -2.02 -30.99 13.13
CA ALA A 211 -3.45 -30.84 12.90
C ALA A 211 -3.84 -31.08 11.45
N VAL A 212 -3.08 -30.54 10.49
CA VAL A 212 -3.27 -30.78 9.05
C VAL A 212 -3.07 -32.26 8.72
N GLY A 213 -2.00 -32.90 9.19
CA GLY A 213 -1.78 -34.34 9.00
C GLY A 213 -2.92 -35.20 9.55
N SER A 214 -3.46 -34.87 10.72
CA SER A 214 -4.64 -35.54 11.28
C SER A 214 -5.92 -35.31 10.46
N GLN A 215 -6.07 -34.16 9.80
CA GLN A 215 -7.19 -33.91 8.90
C GLN A 215 -7.05 -34.67 7.58
N THR A 216 -5.86 -34.75 6.99
CA THR A 216 -5.60 -35.55 5.78
C THR A 216 -5.95 -37.01 5.99
N LEU A 217 -5.45 -37.64 7.07
CA LEU A 217 -5.75 -39.04 7.39
C LEU A 217 -7.27 -39.30 7.59
N LYS A 218 -8.01 -38.34 8.13
CA LYS A 218 -9.48 -38.44 8.29
C LYS A 218 -10.23 -38.28 6.97
N LEU A 219 -9.69 -37.52 6.02
CA LEU A 219 -10.25 -37.41 4.68
C LEU A 219 -9.98 -38.68 3.86
N GLU A 220 -8.81 -39.30 4.03
CA GLU A 220 -8.46 -40.60 3.45
C GLU A 220 -9.38 -41.70 4.00
N GLU A 221 -9.52 -41.85 5.33
CA GLU A 221 -10.44 -42.83 5.95
C GLU A 221 -11.90 -42.62 5.47
N LEU A 222 -12.34 -41.36 5.35
CA LEU A 222 -13.68 -41.04 4.87
C LEU A 222 -13.85 -41.38 3.37
N ALA A 223 -12.82 -41.18 2.55
CA ALA A 223 -12.83 -41.54 1.13
C ALA A 223 -12.86 -43.06 0.92
N ASP A 224 -12.08 -43.83 1.68
CA ASP A 224 -12.09 -45.30 1.66
C ASP A 224 -13.48 -45.84 2.06
N ARG A 225 -14.07 -45.26 3.10
CA ARG A 225 -15.42 -45.61 3.58
C ARG A 225 -16.52 -45.24 2.58
N LEU A 226 -16.39 -44.10 1.87
CA LEU A 226 -17.30 -43.73 0.78
C LEU A 226 -17.17 -44.70 -0.40
N THR A 227 -15.94 -45.03 -0.80
CA THR A 227 -15.65 -45.98 -1.89
C THR A 227 -16.27 -47.35 -1.58
N THR A 228 -16.00 -47.89 -0.38
CA THR A 228 -16.58 -49.14 0.11
C THR A 228 -18.11 -49.10 0.13
N ALA A 229 -18.72 -47.98 0.53
CA ALA A 229 -20.17 -47.83 0.53
C ALA A 229 -20.76 -47.79 -0.89
N ILE A 230 -20.09 -47.12 -1.83
CA ILE A 230 -20.49 -47.04 -3.25
C ILE A 230 -20.38 -48.40 -3.94
N ASP A 231 -19.28 -49.14 -3.72
CA ASP A 231 -19.09 -50.48 -4.31
C ASP A 231 -20.16 -51.46 -3.83
N ASN A 232 -20.45 -51.47 -2.52
CA ASN A 232 -21.54 -52.26 -1.96
C ASN A 232 -22.89 -51.88 -2.58
N LEU A 233 -23.21 -50.58 -2.67
CA LEU A 233 -24.48 -50.11 -3.26
C LEU A 233 -24.60 -50.50 -4.75
N SER A 234 -23.49 -50.42 -5.49
CA SER A 234 -23.38 -50.81 -6.90
C SER A 234 -23.65 -52.30 -7.10
N SER A 235 -23.04 -53.15 -6.25
CA SER A 235 -23.30 -54.60 -6.27
C SER A 235 -24.75 -54.92 -5.92
N ASP A 236 -25.28 -54.34 -4.83
CA ASP A 236 -26.67 -54.57 -4.38
C ASP A 236 -27.70 -54.12 -5.44
N MET A 237 -27.44 -53.01 -6.13
CA MET A 237 -28.28 -52.53 -7.24
C MET A 237 -28.16 -53.42 -8.48
N LYS A 238 -26.97 -53.91 -8.81
CA LYS A 238 -26.77 -54.86 -9.92
C LYS A 238 -27.51 -56.17 -9.66
N ASP A 239 -27.38 -56.75 -8.47
CA ASP A 239 -28.01 -58.03 -8.14
C ASP A 239 -29.53 -57.91 -8.12
N LYS A 240 -30.08 -56.82 -7.58
CA LYS A 240 -31.53 -56.53 -7.66
C LYS A 240 -32.00 -56.34 -9.10
N LEU A 241 -31.22 -55.65 -9.94
CA LEU A 241 -31.54 -55.46 -11.36
C LEU A 241 -31.52 -56.79 -12.13
N ASP A 242 -30.57 -57.68 -11.85
CA ASP A 242 -30.47 -58.98 -12.48
C ASP A 242 -31.56 -59.96 -11.99
N GLN A 243 -31.95 -59.89 -10.70
CA GLN A 243 -33.15 -60.56 -10.19
C GLN A 243 -34.42 -60.09 -10.91
N ILE A 244 -34.60 -58.78 -11.10
CA ILE A 244 -35.74 -58.19 -11.83
C ILE A 244 -35.76 -58.68 -13.29
N LYS A 245 -34.61 -58.72 -13.98
CA LYS A 245 -34.50 -59.32 -15.33
C LYS A 245 -34.89 -60.80 -15.34
N GLY A 246 -34.49 -61.57 -14.32
CA GLY A 246 -34.89 -62.97 -14.16
C GLY A 246 -36.41 -63.12 -14.10
N VAL A 247 -37.05 -62.44 -13.15
CA VAL A 247 -38.52 -62.47 -12.97
C VAL A 247 -39.27 -62.02 -14.23
N LEU A 248 -38.81 -60.98 -14.93
CA LEU A 248 -39.37 -60.55 -16.22
C LEU A 248 -39.21 -61.60 -17.32
N THR A 249 -38.08 -62.32 -17.33
CA THR A 249 -37.83 -63.42 -18.28
C THR A 249 -38.75 -64.60 -18.00
N ASP A 250 -38.85 -65.01 -16.73
CA ASP A 250 -39.74 -66.10 -16.29
C ASP A 250 -41.21 -65.77 -16.58
N GLN A 251 -41.65 -64.54 -16.30
CA GLN A 251 -43.00 -64.06 -16.63
C GLN A 251 -43.25 -64.07 -18.14
N LYS A 252 -42.28 -63.63 -18.95
CA LYS A 252 -42.36 -63.67 -20.42
C LYS A 252 -42.52 -65.11 -20.90
N THR A 253 -41.65 -66.04 -20.48
CA THR A 253 -41.71 -67.46 -20.87
C THR A 253 -43.00 -68.14 -20.40
N ALA A 254 -43.48 -67.83 -19.19
CA ALA A 254 -44.75 -68.33 -18.68
C ALA A 254 -45.97 -67.80 -19.46
N LEU A 255 -45.92 -66.54 -19.92
CA LEU A 255 -46.95 -65.95 -20.78
C LEU A 255 -46.92 -66.55 -22.19
N GLU A 256 -45.75 -66.68 -22.81
CA GLU A 256 -45.56 -67.36 -24.10
C GLU A 256 -46.07 -68.80 -24.07
N THR A 257 -45.77 -69.54 -22.99
CA THR A 257 -46.26 -70.92 -22.76
C THR A 257 -47.79 -70.96 -22.63
N LYS A 258 -48.39 -70.02 -21.87
CA LYS A 258 -49.85 -69.92 -21.74
C LYS A 258 -50.53 -69.55 -23.05
N LEU A 259 -49.95 -68.65 -23.84
CA LEU A 259 -50.46 -68.27 -25.16
C LEU A 259 -50.44 -69.46 -26.12
N ALA A 260 -49.33 -70.21 -26.17
CA ALA A 260 -49.24 -71.44 -26.98
C ALA A 260 -50.25 -72.51 -26.55
N ALA A 261 -50.47 -72.68 -25.24
CA ALA A 261 -51.49 -73.60 -24.72
C ALA A 261 -52.93 -73.16 -25.07
N ILE A 262 -53.22 -71.86 -25.03
CA ILE A 262 -54.51 -71.30 -25.47
C ILE A 262 -54.70 -71.49 -26.98
N GLU A 263 -53.67 -71.23 -27.79
CA GLU A 263 -53.71 -71.43 -29.24
C GLU A 263 -53.96 -72.91 -29.60
N ALA A 264 -53.29 -73.84 -28.92
CA ALA A 264 -53.51 -75.27 -29.07
C ALA A 264 -54.93 -75.69 -28.65
N ALA A 265 -55.45 -75.17 -27.54
CA ALA A 265 -56.81 -75.44 -27.07
C ALA A 265 -57.88 -74.91 -28.05
N ILE A 266 -57.68 -73.72 -28.62
CA ILE A 266 -58.55 -73.16 -29.66
C ILE A 266 -58.53 -74.04 -30.90
N LYS A 267 -57.35 -74.41 -31.42
CA LYS A 267 -57.23 -75.32 -32.58
C LYS A 267 -57.91 -76.67 -32.35
N ALA A 268 -57.77 -77.25 -31.16
CA ALA A 268 -58.46 -78.49 -30.79
C ALA A 268 -59.99 -78.31 -30.70
N GLN A 269 -60.46 -77.16 -30.20
CA GLN A 269 -61.89 -76.85 -30.12
C GLN A 269 -62.51 -76.61 -31.51
N THR A 270 -61.78 -75.98 -32.43
CA THR A 270 -62.13 -75.83 -33.85
C THR A 270 -62.25 -77.20 -34.52
N LEU A 271 -61.22 -78.05 -34.45
CA LEU A 271 -61.27 -79.43 -34.99
C LEU A 271 -62.39 -80.29 -34.38
N SER A 272 -62.72 -80.08 -33.11
CA SER A 272 -63.87 -80.74 -32.46
C SER A 272 -65.23 -80.23 -32.94
N LEU A 273 -65.31 -78.99 -33.45
CA LEU A 273 -66.50 -78.44 -34.09
C LEU A 273 -66.62 -78.95 -35.54
N GLU A 274 -65.53 -78.96 -36.33
CA GLU A 274 -65.53 -79.58 -37.66
C GLU A 274 -65.98 -81.05 -37.59
N GLY A 275 -65.35 -81.88 -36.75
CA GLY A 275 -65.75 -83.30 -36.62
C GLY A 275 -67.16 -83.52 -36.08
N LYS A 276 -67.77 -82.54 -35.39
CA LYS A 276 -69.19 -82.57 -35.01
C LYS A 276 -70.10 -82.15 -36.15
N LEU A 277 -69.67 -81.22 -37.01
CA LEU A 277 -70.37 -80.84 -38.23
C LEU A 277 -70.36 -81.98 -39.25
N ASP A 278 -69.23 -82.68 -39.41
CA ASP A 278 -69.12 -83.89 -40.24
C ASP A 278 -70.11 -84.98 -39.79
N LEU A 279 -70.21 -85.23 -38.47
CA LEU A 279 -71.18 -86.16 -37.89
C LEU A 279 -72.63 -85.69 -38.09
N LEU A 280 -72.88 -84.39 -38.05
CA LEU A 280 -74.21 -83.82 -38.30
C LEU A 280 -74.59 -83.94 -39.78
N GLU A 281 -73.67 -83.68 -40.70
CA GLU A 281 -73.87 -83.87 -42.14
C GLU A 281 -74.08 -85.35 -42.48
N ALA A 282 -73.31 -86.26 -41.86
CA ALA A 282 -73.50 -87.70 -41.98
C ALA A 282 -74.87 -88.14 -41.44
N ALA A 283 -75.32 -87.60 -40.30
CA ALA A 283 -76.65 -87.88 -39.75
C ALA A 283 -77.78 -87.36 -40.65
N VAL A 284 -77.62 -86.18 -41.26
CA VAL A 284 -78.56 -85.63 -42.25
C VAL A 284 -78.60 -86.48 -43.52
N LYS A 285 -77.45 -86.95 -44.03
CA LYS A 285 -77.36 -87.89 -45.16
C LYS A 285 -77.90 -89.29 -44.83
N ALA A 286 -77.93 -89.67 -43.56
CA ALA A 286 -78.48 -90.94 -43.07
C ALA A 286 -79.96 -90.86 -42.67
N LEU A 287 -80.63 -89.70 -42.84
CA LEU A 287 -82.09 -89.63 -42.76
C LEU A 287 -82.68 -90.55 -43.85
N PRO A 288 -83.65 -91.42 -43.53
CA PRO A 288 -84.27 -92.29 -44.51
C PRO A 288 -84.88 -91.49 -45.67
N ASP A 289 -84.69 -91.96 -46.91
CA ASP A 289 -85.47 -91.40 -48.01
C ASP A 289 -86.92 -91.92 -47.95
N TYR A 290 -87.77 -91.11 -47.33
CA TYR A 290 -89.20 -91.36 -47.21
C TYR A 290 -89.94 -91.35 -48.56
N SER A 291 -89.31 -91.00 -49.70
CA SER A 291 -89.92 -90.98 -51.03
C SER A 291 -90.66 -92.29 -51.36
N SER A 292 -90.03 -93.43 -51.08
CA SER A 292 -90.56 -94.76 -51.40
C SER A 292 -91.73 -95.16 -50.49
N GLN A 293 -91.70 -94.72 -49.23
CA GLN A 293 -92.78 -94.96 -48.27
C GLN A 293 -93.98 -94.03 -48.54
N LEU A 294 -93.72 -92.78 -48.94
CA LEU A 294 -94.72 -91.83 -49.40
C LEU A 294 -95.40 -92.30 -50.70
N ALA A 295 -94.63 -92.85 -51.64
CA ALA A 295 -95.15 -93.48 -52.85
C ALA A 295 -96.05 -94.69 -52.53
N ALA A 296 -95.65 -95.56 -51.60
CA ALA A 296 -96.46 -96.69 -51.15
C ALA A 296 -97.77 -96.24 -50.48
N ILE A 297 -97.75 -95.20 -49.64
CA ILE A 297 -98.96 -94.61 -49.03
C ILE A 297 -99.88 -94.03 -50.11
N SER A 298 -99.33 -93.30 -51.09
CA SER A 298 -100.09 -92.76 -52.23
C SER A 298 -100.76 -93.87 -53.05
N THR A 299 -100.04 -94.97 -53.32
CA THR A 299 -100.60 -96.16 -54.00
C THR A 299 -101.67 -96.86 -53.15
N ALA A 300 -101.54 -96.90 -51.83
CA ALA A 300 -102.57 -97.49 -50.96
C ALA A 300 -103.87 -96.66 -50.97
N ILE A 301 -103.78 -95.33 -50.96
CA ILE A 301 -104.93 -94.42 -51.06
C ILE A 301 -105.65 -94.58 -52.41
N ALA A 302 -104.90 -94.72 -53.51
CA ALA A 302 -105.46 -94.90 -54.86
C ALA A 302 -106.19 -96.23 -55.08
N ASN A 303 -106.03 -97.22 -54.17
CA ASN A 303 -106.68 -98.54 -54.26
C ASN A 303 -107.88 -98.71 -53.30
N LEU A 304 -108.38 -97.63 -52.70
CA LEU A 304 -109.62 -97.66 -51.92
C LEU A 304 -110.85 -97.76 -52.86
N PRO A 305 -111.85 -98.63 -52.57
CA PRO A 305 -113.05 -98.74 -53.39
C PRO A 305 -113.92 -97.48 -53.35
N ASP A 306 -114.63 -97.20 -54.45
CA ASP A 306 -115.75 -96.27 -54.45
C ASP A 306 -116.99 -96.90 -53.77
N TYR A 307 -117.74 -96.10 -53.03
CA TYR A 307 -118.93 -96.48 -52.28
C TYR A 307 -120.22 -95.81 -52.80
N GLY A 308 -120.14 -94.96 -53.84
CA GLY A 308 -121.28 -94.18 -54.37
C GLY A 308 -122.50 -95.02 -54.76
N ASP A 309 -122.31 -96.17 -55.40
CA ASP A 309 -123.41 -97.07 -55.79
C ASP A 309 -124.20 -97.60 -54.58
N LYS A 310 -123.50 -97.89 -53.47
CA LYS A 310 -124.13 -98.41 -52.24
C LYS A 310 -124.94 -97.33 -51.52
N LEU A 311 -124.51 -96.07 -51.61
CA LEU A 311 -125.25 -94.94 -51.05
C LEU A 311 -126.51 -94.65 -51.90
N SER A 312 -126.37 -94.70 -53.22
CA SER A 312 -127.46 -94.51 -54.20
C SER A 312 -128.59 -95.52 -54.03
N ALA A 313 -128.25 -96.79 -53.75
CA ALA A 313 -129.22 -97.85 -53.47
C ALA A 313 -130.08 -97.59 -52.21
N ILE A 314 -129.54 -96.90 -51.21
CA ILE A 314 -130.26 -96.56 -49.97
C ILE A 314 -131.24 -95.39 -50.22
N GLU A 315 -130.82 -94.36 -50.96
CA GLU A 315 -131.68 -93.22 -51.27
C GLU A 315 -132.92 -93.64 -52.10
N ALA A 316 -132.73 -94.55 -53.07
CA ALA A 316 -133.80 -95.10 -53.88
C ALA A 316 -134.86 -95.86 -53.05
N ALA A 317 -134.43 -96.59 -52.02
CA ALA A 317 -135.34 -97.34 -51.14
C ALA A 317 -136.21 -96.41 -50.27
N VAL A 318 -135.66 -95.30 -49.77
CA VAL A 318 -136.39 -94.35 -48.92
C VAL A 318 -137.47 -93.59 -49.71
N LYS A 319 -137.22 -93.26 -50.98
CA LYS A 319 -138.17 -92.54 -51.85
C LYS A 319 -139.38 -93.36 -52.31
N ALA A 320 -139.45 -94.65 -52.00
CA ALA A 320 -140.49 -95.57 -52.48
C ALA A 320 -141.69 -95.76 -51.53
N LEU A 321 -141.70 -95.15 -50.34
CA LEU A 321 -142.79 -95.28 -49.35
C LEU A 321 -143.96 -94.32 -49.65
N PRO A 322 -145.23 -94.78 -49.74
CA PRO A 322 -146.37 -93.90 -49.98
C PRO A 322 -146.84 -93.15 -48.74
N ASP A 323 -147.31 -91.91 -48.90
CA ASP A 323 -148.08 -91.21 -47.87
C ASP A 323 -149.54 -91.73 -47.82
N TYR A 324 -149.98 -91.98 -46.59
CA TYR A 324 -151.34 -92.39 -46.23
C TYR A 324 -152.04 -91.41 -45.30
N GLY A 325 -151.32 -90.53 -44.58
CA GLY A 325 -151.91 -89.60 -43.60
C GLY A 325 -152.93 -88.67 -44.26
N SER A 326 -152.48 -87.98 -45.33
CA SER A 326 -153.30 -87.07 -46.15
C SER A 326 -154.56 -87.70 -46.78
N LYS A 327 -154.71 -89.04 -46.72
CA LYS A 327 -155.88 -89.77 -47.26
C LYS A 327 -156.88 -90.18 -46.17
N PHE A 328 -156.46 -90.33 -44.93
CA PHE A 328 -157.37 -90.61 -43.82
C PHE A 328 -158.15 -89.36 -43.41
N ASP A 329 -157.52 -88.19 -43.40
CA ASP A 329 -158.16 -86.90 -43.10
C ASP A 329 -159.37 -86.62 -44.03
N LEU A 330 -159.28 -87.02 -45.30
CA LEU A 330 -160.37 -86.91 -46.27
C LEU A 330 -161.56 -87.85 -45.96
N ILE A 331 -161.31 -89.01 -45.37
CA ILE A 331 -162.36 -89.95 -44.93
C ILE A 331 -163.08 -89.39 -43.71
N VAL A 332 -162.33 -88.85 -42.74
CA VAL A 332 -162.85 -88.17 -41.54
C VAL A 332 -163.74 -87.00 -41.94
N ALA A 333 -163.25 -86.09 -42.79
CA ALA A 333 -164.03 -84.94 -43.27
C ALA A 333 -165.30 -85.36 -44.05
N SER A 334 -165.25 -86.47 -44.79
CA SER A 334 -166.41 -87.01 -45.51
C SER A 334 -167.48 -87.57 -44.56
N LEU A 335 -167.08 -88.23 -43.47
CA LEU A 335 -168.00 -88.73 -42.45
C LEU A 335 -168.70 -87.60 -41.70
N ASP A 336 -167.97 -86.56 -41.29
CA ASP A 336 -168.58 -85.41 -40.61
C ASP A 336 -169.53 -84.62 -41.52
N ALA A 337 -169.26 -84.56 -42.83
CA ALA A 337 -170.21 -84.01 -43.80
C ALA A 337 -171.52 -84.84 -43.90
N ILE A 338 -171.43 -86.16 -43.93
CA ILE A 338 -172.60 -87.06 -43.94
C ILE A 338 -173.37 -86.99 -42.61
N LYS A 339 -172.66 -86.88 -41.48
CA LYS A 339 -173.25 -86.65 -40.16
C LYS A 339 -174.07 -85.36 -40.13
N GLY A 340 -173.50 -84.25 -40.61
CA GLY A 340 -174.22 -82.96 -40.68
C GLY A 340 -175.48 -83.03 -41.57
N GLN A 341 -175.47 -83.84 -42.63
CA GLN A 341 -176.66 -84.12 -43.44
C GLN A 341 -177.71 -84.95 -42.69
N ALA A 342 -177.30 -85.96 -41.92
CA ALA A 342 -178.21 -86.74 -41.08
C ALA A 342 -178.86 -85.87 -39.97
N GLU A 343 -178.11 -84.96 -39.35
CA GLU A 343 -178.63 -84.01 -38.36
C GLU A 343 -179.62 -83.00 -38.99
N ALA A 344 -179.38 -82.57 -40.23
CA ALA A 344 -180.27 -81.67 -40.97
C ALA A 344 -181.60 -82.31 -41.41
N LEU A 345 -181.70 -83.64 -41.46
CA LEU A 345 -182.91 -84.38 -41.84
C LEU A 345 -183.95 -84.54 -40.69
N GLY A 346 -183.68 -83.93 -39.53
CA GLY A 346 -184.63 -83.80 -38.43
C GLY A 346 -184.58 -84.92 -37.39
N THR A 347 -185.43 -84.82 -36.37
CA THR A 347 -185.35 -85.61 -35.12
C THR A 347 -185.58 -87.12 -35.28
N GLY A 348 -185.89 -87.61 -36.48
CA GLY A 348 -185.93 -89.05 -36.78
C GLY A 348 -184.57 -89.68 -37.09
N GLN A 349 -183.51 -88.89 -37.28
CA GLN A 349 -182.19 -89.36 -37.78
C GLN A 349 -181.05 -89.31 -36.75
N THR A 350 -181.29 -88.79 -35.53
CA THR A 350 -180.24 -88.53 -34.52
C THR A 350 -179.40 -89.77 -34.13
N GLY A 351 -179.99 -90.97 -34.15
CA GLY A 351 -179.25 -92.21 -33.90
C GLY A 351 -178.16 -92.49 -34.95
N ILE A 352 -178.40 -92.14 -36.20
CA ILE A 352 -177.48 -92.35 -37.34
C ILE A 352 -176.30 -91.38 -37.23
N ALA A 353 -176.57 -90.09 -36.98
CA ALA A 353 -175.53 -89.09 -36.71
C ALA A 353 -174.63 -89.47 -35.53
N THR A 354 -175.21 -90.07 -34.48
CA THR A 354 -174.47 -90.55 -33.31
C THR A 354 -173.52 -91.71 -33.65
N GLN A 355 -173.98 -92.68 -34.45
CA GLN A 355 -173.14 -93.81 -34.90
C GLN A 355 -172.00 -93.34 -35.81
N ILE A 356 -172.27 -92.40 -36.75
CA ILE A 356 -171.24 -91.82 -37.61
C ILE A 356 -170.16 -91.14 -36.76
N ALA A 357 -170.55 -90.29 -35.79
CA ALA A 357 -169.61 -89.59 -34.91
C ALA A 357 -168.68 -90.53 -34.13
N GLY A 358 -169.20 -91.65 -33.61
CA GLY A 358 -168.39 -92.65 -32.90
C GLY A 358 -167.34 -93.31 -33.80
N VAL A 359 -167.68 -93.57 -35.07
CA VAL A 359 -166.75 -94.13 -36.06
C VAL A 359 -165.75 -93.08 -36.56
N THR A 360 -166.14 -91.81 -36.74
CA THR A 360 -165.19 -90.72 -37.01
C THR A 360 -164.14 -90.61 -35.90
N SER A 361 -164.53 -90.72 -34.62
CA SER A 361 -163.57 -90.71 -33.50
C SER A 361 -162.60 -91.88 -33.57
N ALA A 362 -163.09 -93.11 -33.71
CA ALA A 362 -162.25 -94.30 -33.79
C ALA A 362 -161.28 -94.28 -34.99
N ILE A 363 -161.66 -93.63 -36.10
CA ILE A 363 -160.78 -93.42 -37.26
C ILE A 363 -159.69 -92.39 -36.92
N ASN A 364 -160.02 -91.28 -36.25
CA ASN A 364 -159.03 -90.30 -35.78
C ASN A 364 -158.04 -90.91 -34.78
N ASP A 365 -158.51 -91.75 -33.86
CA ASP A 365 -157.66 -92.45 -32.90
C ASP A 365 -156.65 -93.38 -33.62
N LEU A 366 -157.12 -94.11 -34.65
CA LEU A 366 -156.24 -94.94 -35.50
C LEU A 366 -155.24 -94.11 -36.33
N VAL A 367 -155.61 -92.90 -36.78
CA VAL A 367 -154.66 -91.97 -37.44
C VAL A 367 -153.61 -91.45 -36.45
N ALA A 368 -154.01 -91.16 -35.21
CA ALA A 368 -153.08 -90.78 -34.16
C ALA A 368 -152.09 -91.91 -33.82
N GLU A 369 -152.55 -93.17 -33.76
CA GLU A 369 -151.67 -94.33 -33.56
C GLU A 369 -150.70 -94.59 -34.72
N VAL A 370 -151.08 -94.26 -35.97
CA VAL A 370 -150.15 -94.30 -37.12
C VAL A 370 -149.09 -93.21 -37.00
N ASN A 371 -149.50 -91.98 -36.71
CA ASN A 371 -148.60 -90.83 -36.63
C ASN A 371 -147.67 -90.89 -35.40
N SER A 372 -148.06 -91.60 -34.33
CA SER A 372 -147.19 -91.91 -33.19
C SER A 372 -146.36 -93.20 -33.37
N GLY A 373 -146.61 -93.98 -34.43
CA GLY A 373 -145.92 -95.25 -34.70
C GLY A 373 -146.38 -96.45 -33.86
N ASN A 374 -147.46 -96.32 -33.08
CA ASN A 374 -148.05 -97.43 -32.30
C ASN A 374 -148.69 -98.50 -33.19
N THR A 375 -149.17 -98.11 -34.38
CA THR A 375 -149.67 -99.05 -35.39
C THR A 375 -149.17 -98.69 -36.78
N SER A 376 -149.16 -99.66 -37.71
CA SER A 376 -148.73 -99.40 -39.09
C SER A 376 -149.87 -98.79 -39.92
N ALA A 377 -149.54 -97.92 -40.87
CA ALA A 377 -150.53 -97.32 -41.78
C ALA A 377 -151.40 -98.36 -42.51
N ALA A 378 -150.83 -99.53 -42.85
CA ALA A 378 -151.57 -100.64 -43.45
C ALA A 378 -152.53 -101.33 -42.45
N ALA A 379 -152.14 -101.50 -41.19
CA ALA A 379 -152.99 -102.07 -40.15
C ALA A 379 -154.13 -101.11 -39.73
N ALA A 380 -153.86 -99.80 -39.67
CA ALA A 380 -154.89 -98.79 -39.47
C ALA A 380 -155.88 -98.75 -40.64
N LEU A 381 -155.40 -98.75 -41.89
CA LEU A 381 -156.28 -98.80 -43.07
C LEU A 381 -157.26 -99.97 -43.02
N ALA A 382 -156.80 -101.17 -42.63
CA ALA A 382 -157.65 -102.34 -42.47
C ALA A 382 -158.73 -102.15 -41.38
N GLN A 383 -158.36 -101.59 -40.23
CA GLN A 383 -159.30 -101.32 -39.13
C GLN A 383 -160.29 -100.18 -39.46
N ILE A 384 -159.85 -99.15 -40.18
CA ILE A 384 -160.69 -98.05 -40.69
C ILE A 384 -161.74 -98.60 -41.66
N ILE A 385 -161.35 -99.46 -42.61
CA ILE A 385 -162.28 -100.14 -43.52
C ILE A 385 -163.30 -101.00 -42.74
N GLN A 386 -162.85 -101.74 -41.73
CA GLN A 386 -163.74 -102.55 -40.89
C GLN A 386 -164.76 -101.68 -40.13
N LYS A 387 -164.32 -100.57 -39.53
CA LYS A 387 -165.19 -99.61 -38.81
C LYS A 387 -166.23 -98.95 -39.74
N LEU A 388 -165.88 -98.71 -41.00
CA LEU A 388 -166.81 -98.17 -42.01
C LEU A 388 -167.89 -99.18 -42.44
N GLU A 389 -167.56 -100.47 -42.53
CA GLU A 389 -168.56 -101.52 -42.80
C GLU A 389 -169.42 -101.84 -41.56
N GLU A 390 -168.86 -101.81 -40.34
CA GLU A 390 -169.62 -101.88 -39.09
C GLU A 390 -170.65 -100.73 -38.98
N LEU A 391 -170.26 -99.50 -39.34
CA LEU A 391 -171.15 -98.36 -39.45
C LEU A 391 -172.28 -98.64 -40.46
N LYS A 392 -171.92 -99.01 -41.69
CA LYS A 392 -172.83 -99.28 -42.81
C LYS A 392 -173.84 -100.39 -42.53
N GLY A 393 -173.46 -101.43 -41.77
CA GLY A 393 -174.38 -102.46 -41.29
C GLY A 393 -175.37 -101.95 -40.22
N SER A 394 -174.91 -101.06 -39.34
CA SER A 394 -175.70 -100.52 -38.21
C SER A 394 -176.89 -99.66 -38.64
N ILE A 395 -176.88 -99.16 -39.88
CA ILE A 395 -177.95 -98.32 -40.47
C ILE A 395 -178.99 -99.13 -41.28
N GLY A 396 -178.89 -100.47 -41.31
CA GLY A 396 -179.27 -101.24 -42.51
C GLY A 396 -180.41 -102.27 -42.49
N GLY A 397 -181.11 -102.59 -41.39
CA GLY A 397 -182.18 -103.63 -41.50
C GLY A 397 -183.09 -103.94 -40.30
N GLY A 398 -184.35 -104.26 -40.62
CA GLY A 398 -185.42 -104.77 -39.73
C GLY A 398 -186.82 -104.58 -40.36
N GLY A 399 -187.84 -105.40 -40.00
CA GLY A 399 -189.19 -105.21 -40.58
C GLY A 399 -190.36 -106.04 -39.98
N THR A 400 -191.41 -105.32 -39.53
CA THR A 400 -192.82 -105.72 -39.23
C THR A 400 -193.56 -104.44 -38.74
N THR A 401 -194.85 -104.09 -38.94
CA THR A 401 -196.11 -104.67 -39.48
C THR A 401 -196.84 -105.74 -38.65
N PRO A 402 -198.20 -105.84 -38.68
CA PRO A 402 -199.19 -105.04 -39.43
C PRO A 402 -200.23 -104.27 -38.56
N SER A 403 -200.87 -103.26 -39.17
CA SER A 403 -202.33 -103.03 -39.15
C SER A 403 -202.72 -102.10 -40.30
#